data_AF-A0A2I2KI57-F1
#
_entry.id   AF-A0A2I2KI57-F1
#
_cell.length_a   1.000
_cell.length_b   1.000
_cell.length_c   1.000
_cell.angle_alpha   90.00
_cell.angle_beta   90.00
_cell.angle_gamma   90.00
#
_symmetry.space_group_name_H-M   'P 1'
#
loop_
_entity.id
_entity.type
_entity.pdbx_description
1 polymer ?
#
loop_
_entity_poly.entity_id
_entity_poly.type
_entity_poly.pdbx_seq_one_letter_code
_entity_poly.pdbx_strand_id
1 'polypeptide(L)'
;MLGLAGKVLVVDEVHAYDAYMQMLLARLLTWLGALDVPVVLLSATLPGSVARRLVRAYLTGAGHRNIDPAPVTYPGWPPRTCPAVSGLTGSGTR
;
A
#
# COMPACT_ATOMS: atom_id res chain seq x y z
N MET A 1 -7.73 -18.31 18.43
CA MET A 1 -6.61 -17.72 17.68
C MET A 1 -6.26 -16.35 18.28
N LEU A 2 -5.36 -16.30 19.26
CA LEU A 2 -5.10 -15.09 20.09
C LEU A 2 -3.61 -14.68 20.12
N GLY A 3 -2.75 -15.27 19.28
CA GLY A 3 -1.29 -15.01 19.33
C GLY A 3 -0.86 -13.67 18.74
N LEU A 4 -1.61 -13.17 17.74
CA LEU A 4 -1.36 -11.92 17.02
C LEU A 4 -2.38 -10.80 17.32
N ALA A 5 -3.50 -11.12 17.96
CA ALA A 5 -4.48 -10.11 18.37
C ALA A 5 -3.85 -9.22 19.45
N GLY A 6 -3.50 -7.98 19.07
CA GLY A 6 -2.81 -7.02 19.94
C GLY A 6 -1.30 -6.87 19.72
N LYS A 7 -0.72 -7.52 18.70
CA LYS A 7 0.68 -7.27 18.30
C LYS A 7 0.73 -6.57 16.94
N VAL A 8 1.70 -5.67 16.79
CA VAL A 8 2.02 -5.07 15.49
C VAL A 8 2.86 -6.06 14.69
N LEU A 9 2.41 -6.43 13.49
CA LEU A 9 3.22 -7.23 12.58
C LEU A 9 4.14 -6.31 11.79
N VAL A 10 5.45 -6.48 11.91
CA VAL A 10 6.45 -5.79 11.08
C VAL A 10 7.04 -6.79 10.10
N VAL A 11 6.96 -6.51 8.81
CA VAL A 11 7.58 -7.32 7.75
C VAL A 11 8.74 -6.52 7.18
N ASP A 12 9.95 -7.03 7.34
CA ASP A 12 11.16 -6.43 6.77
C ASP A 12 11.51 -7.06 5.43
N GLU A 13 12.17 -6.28 4.59
CA GLU A 13 12.64 -6.68 3.26
C GLU A 13 11.61 -7.35 2.36
N VAL A 14 10.42 -6.75 2.25
CA VAL A 14 9.35 -7.23 1.34
C VAL A 14 9.84 -7.41 -0.11
N HIS A 15 10.90 -6.71 -0.51
CA HIS A 15 11.51 -6.82 -1.84
C HIS A 15 12.14 -8.19 -2.12
N ALA A 16 12.59 -8.91 -1.10
CA ALA A 16 13.21 -10.23 -1.23
C ALA A 16 12.18 -11.36 -1.41
N TYR A 17 10.88 -11.05 -1.29
CA TYR A 17 9.82 -12.05 -1.42
C TYR A 17 9.45 -12.30 -2.88
N ASP A 18 9.60 -13.57 -3.29
CA ASP A 18 9.21 -14.06 -4.61
C ASP A 18 7.67 -13.98 -4.83
N ALA A 19 7.23 -14.07 -6.08
CA ALA A 19 5.82 -13.94 -6.48
C ALA A 19 4.86 -14.88 -5.73
N TYR A 20 5.33 -16.10 -5.40
CA TYR A 20 4.57 -17.05 -4.59
C TYR A 20 4.40 -16.57 -3.15
N MET A 21 5.48 -16.09 -2.52
CA MET A 21 5.40 -15.58 -1.16
C MET A 21 4.57 -14.30 -1.06
N GLN A 22 4.57 -13.46 -2.11
CA GLN A 22 3.68 -12.30 -2.18
C GLN A 22 2.21 -12.69 -2.17
N MET A 23 1.83 -13.82 -2.79
CA MET A 23 0.45 -14.32 -2.76
C MET A 23 0.07 -14.81 -1.35
N LEU A 24 0.98 -15.52 -0.68
CA LEU A 24 0.78 -15.92 0.72
C LEU A 24 0.65 -14.72 1.64
N LEU A 25 1.52 -13.71 1.47
CA LEU A 25 1.50 -12.48 2.24
C LEU A 25 0.21 -11.70 2.02
N ALA A 26 -0.26 -11.58 0.78
CA ALA A 26 -1.54 -10.92 0.47
C ALA A 26 -2.73 -11.64 1.14
N ARG A 27 -2.73 -12.98 1.14
CA ARG A 27 -3.75 -13.78 1.83
C ARG A 27 -3.69 -13.51 3.33
N LEU A 28 -2.50 -13.57 3.93
CA LEU A 28 -2.28 -13.28 5.35
C LEU A 28 -2.75 -11.86 5.73
N LEU A 29 -2.39 -10.85 4.95
CA LEU A 29 -2.82 -9.47 5.16
C LEU A 29 -4.34 -9.31 5.13
N THR A 30 -5.03 -10.08 4.28
CA THR A 30 -6.50 -10.08 4.25
C THR A 30 -7.07 -10.60 5.57
N TRP A 31 -6.49 -11.67 6.13
CA TRP A 31 -6.88 -12.18 7.45
C TRP A 31 -6.54 -11.20 8.57
N LEU A 32 -5.38 -10.54 8.51
CA LEU A 32 -4.96 -9.56 9.52
C LEU A 32 -5.84 -8.30 9.50
N GLY A 33 -6.27 -7.85 8.32
CA GLY A 33 -7.24 -6.76 8.20
C GLY A 33 -8.59 -7.13 8.81
N ALA A 34 -9.05 -8.38 8.62
CA ALA A 34 -10.29 -8.86 9.25
C ALA A 34 -10.18 -8.98 10.78
N LEU A 35 -8.96 -9.14 11.30
CA LEU A 35 -8.66 -9.19 12.73
C LEU A 35 -8.28 -7.83 13.32
N ASP A 36 -8.35 -6.76 12.53
CA ASP A 36 -7.95 -5.38 12.92
C ASP A 36 -6.53 -5.30 13.52
N VAL A 37 -5.61 -6.10 12.97
CA VAL A 37 -4.22 -6.14 13.43
C VAL A 37 -3.41 -5.09 12.67
N PRO A 38 -2.67 -4.19 13.35
CA PRO A 38 -1.80 -3.23 12.70
C PRO A 38 -0.59 -3.91 12.03
N VAL A 39 -0.30 -3.54 10.78
CA VAL A 39 0.81 -4.09 9.99
C VAL A 39 1.69 -2.97 9.43
N VAL A 40 3.01 -3.13 9.58
CA VAL A 40 4.04 -2.24 9.02
C VAL A 40 4.90 -3.03 8.04
N LEU A 41 5.01 -2.55 6.81
CA LEU A 41 5.85 -3.16 5.77
C LEU A 41 7.08 -2.27 5.53
N LEU A 42 8.26 -2.83 5.72
CA LEU A 42 9.56 -2.18 5.45
C LEU A 42 10.16 -2.79 4.18
N SER A 43 10.67 -1.93 3.30
CA SER A 43 11.35 -2.36 2.08
C SER A 43 12.20 -1.25 1.49
N ALA A 44 13.42 -1.58 1.07
CA ALA A 44 14.34 -0.64 0.43
C ALA A 44 14.00 -0.34 -1.04
N THR A 45 13.42 -1.30 -1.77
CA THR A 45 13.31 -1.25 -3.25
C THR A 45 11.98 -1.76 -3.79
N LEU A 46 10.91 -1.75 -2.98
CA LEU A 46 9.63 -2.30 -3.41
C LEU A 46 9.04 -1.53 -4.60
N PRO A 47 8.68 -2.20 -5.71
CA PRO A 47 7.92 -1.56 -6.78
C PRO A 47 6.58 -1.07 -6.25
N GLY A 48 6.21 0.18 -6.55
CA GLY A 48 4.96 0.77 -6.06
C GLY A 48 3.70 -0.01 -6.44
N SER A 49 3.73 -0.81 -7.51
CA SER A 49 2.65 -1.73 -7.89
C SER A 49 2.43 -2.84 -6.86
N VAL A 50 3.51 -3.43 -6.33
CA VAL A 50 3.48 -4.48 -5.32
C VAL A 50 3.00 -3.90 -3.98
N ALA A 51 3.51 -2.73 -3.60
CA ALA A 51 3.06 -2.00 -2.42
C ALA A 51 1.54 -1.77 -2.45
N ARG A 52 1.02 -1.22 -3.56
CA ARG A 52 -0.44 -1.00 -3.74
C ARG A 52 -1.24 -2.30 -3.64
N ARG A 53 -0.74 -3.40 -4.20
CA ARG A 53 -1.42 -4.70 -4.16
C ARG A 53 -1.52 -5.23 -2.73
N LEU A 54 -0.45 -5.13 -1.93
CA LEU A 54 -0.43 -5.57 -0.54
C LEU A 54 -1.36 -4.73 0.34
N VAL A 55 -1.32 -3.39 0.19
CA VAL A 55 -2.21 -2.49 0.94
C VAL A 55 -3.67 -2.75 0.57
N ARG A 56 -3.99 -2.96 -0.71
CA ARG A 56 -5.36 -3.30 -1.14
C ARG A 56 -5.85 -4.62 -0.53
N ALA A 57 -4.98 -5.62 -0.42
CA ALA A 57 -5.33 -6.90 0.20
C ALA A 57 -5.69 -6.73 1.70
N TYR A 58 -4.90 -5.95 2.43
CA TYR A 58 -5.18 -5.61 3.83
C TYR A 58 -6.51 -4.86 3.99
N LEU A 59 -6.71 -3.79 3.20
CA LEU A 59 -7.93 -2.99 3.23
C LEU A 59 -9.18 -3.80 2.88
N THR A 60 -9.07 -4.73 1.93
CA THR A 60 -10.16 -5.64 1.58
C THR A 60 -10.56 -6.53 2.76
N GLY A 61 -9.57 -7.02 3.51
CA GLY A 61 -9.77 -7.76 4.75
C GLY A 61 -10.43 -6.93 5.85
N ALA A 62 -10.01 -5.67 6.00
CA ALA A 62 -10.54 -4.73 6.97
C ALA A 62 -11.90 -4.10 6.59
N GLY A 63 -12.53 -4.55 5.49
CA GLY A 63 -13.82 -4.01 5.02
C GLY A 63 -13.74 -2.64 4.32
N HIS A 64 -12.56 -2.05 4.19
CA HIS A 64 -12.31 -0.75 3.58
C HIS A 64 -12.09 -0.87 2.06
N ARG A 65 -13.11 -1.31 1.33
CA ARG A 65 -13.01 -1.62 -0.11
C ARG A 65 -12.80 -0.41 -1.03
N ASN A 66 -12.97 0.80 -0.52
CA ASN A 66 -13.01 2.04 -1.31
C ASN A 66 -11.91 3.04 -0.96
N ILE A 67 -10.80 2.56 -0.40
CA ILE A 67 -9.61 3.39 -0.17
C ILE A 67 -8.59 3.02 -1.24
N ASP A 68 -8.37 3.94 -2.20
CA ASP A 68 -7.21 3.86 -3.05
C ASP A 68 -5.99 4.25 -2.22
N PRO A 69 -5.02 3.34 -2.02
CA PRO A 69 -3.84 3.66 -1.24
C PRO A 69 -3.09 4.79 -1.93
N ALA A 70 -2.81 5.85 -1.17
CA ALA A 70 -2.02 6.99 -1.64
C ALA A 70 -0.75 6.49 -2.34
N PRO A 71 -0.30 7.15 -3.42
CA PRO A 71 0.89 6.73 -4.14
C PRO A 71 2.09 6.74 -3.19
N VAL A 72 2.54 5.54 -2.81
CA VAL A 72 3.73 5.34 -1.97
C VAL A 72 4.94 5.72 -2.80
N THR A 73 5.40 6.96 -2.63
CA THR A 73 6.60 7.49 -3.27
C THR A 73 7.75 7.33 -2.29
N TYR A 74 8.64 6.39 -2.59
CA TYR A 74 9.90 6.19 -1.88
C TYR A 74 11.00 6.90 -2.68
N PRO A 75 11.90 7.72 -2.09
CA PRO A 75 12.06 8.09 -0.68
C PRO A 75 11.14 9.27 -0.31
N GLY A 76 10.48 9.23 0.84
CA GLY A 76 9.37 10.09 1.26
C GLY A 76 9.66 11.58 1.51
N TRP A 77 10.38 12.26 0.62
CA TRP A 77 10.32 13.71 0.49
C TRP A 77 9.49 14.03 -0.76
N PRO A 78 8.49 14.94 -0.70
CA PRO A 78 7.97 15.50 -1.93
C PRO A 78 9.16 16.16 -2.65
N PRO A 79 9.47 15.82 -3.92
CA PRO A 79 10.43 16.59 -4.67
C PRO A 79 9.95 18.05 -4.64
N ARG A 80 10.86 18.99 -4.33
CA ARG A 80 10.56 20.44 -4.30
C ARG A 80 10.13 21.03 -5.66
N THR A 81 9.76 20.21 -6.62
CA THR A 81 9.35 20.60 -7.95
C THR A 81 7.95 20.06 -8.23
N CYS A 82 6.96 20.72 -7.64
CA CYS A 82 5.77 21.05 -8.41
C CYS A 82 5.99 22.46 -8.97
N PRO A 83 6.24 22.59 -10.28
CA PRO A 83 5.51 23.58 -11.02
C PRO A 83 4.60 22.87 -12.03
N ALA A 84 3.35 23.30 -11.96
CA ALA A 84 2.35 23.23 -13.01
C ALA A 84 1.68 21.87 -13.25
N VAL A 85 0.56 21.69 -12.55
CA VAL A 85 -0.69 21.47 -13.30
C VAL A 85 -0.87 22.64 -14.28
N SER A 86 -0.22 22.54 -15.45
CA SER A 86 -0.47 23.45 -16.56
C SER A 86 -1.63 22.90 -17.36
N GLY A 87 -2.74 23.63 -17.41
CA GLY A 87 -3.75 23.43 -18.44
C GLY A 87 -5.15 23.03 -17.99
N LEU A 88 -5.67 23.62 -16.91
CA LEU A 88 -7.06 24.04 -16.94
C LEU A 88 -7.14 25.29 -17.84
N THR A 89 -7.30 25.11 -19.15
CA THR A 89 -7.86 26.15 -20.01
C THR A 89 -9.20 25.65 -20.52
N GLY A 90 -10.26 26.15 -19.89
CA GLY A 90 -11.54 26.30 -20.56
C GLY A 90 -11.47 27.40 -21.63
N SER A 91 -12.59 27.56 -22.35
CA SER A 91 -12.85 28.47 -23.48
C SER A 91 -12.39 27.87 -24.82
N GLY A 92 -13.22 27.67 -25.85
CA GLY A 92 -14.53 28.24 -26.16
C GLY A 92 -14.57 28.50 -27.66
N THR A 93 -15.60 27.99 -28.34
CA THR A 93 -16.25 28.60 -29.52
C THR A 93 -15.39 29.31 -30.58
N ARG A 94 -15.15 28.66 -31.73
CA ARG A 94 -15.66 29.02 -33.07
C ARG A 94 -14.97 28.22 -34.16
#